data_AF-A0A8J7XMH0-F1
#
_entry.id   AF-A0A8J7XMH0-F1
#
_cell.length_a   1.000
_cell.length_b   1.000
_cell.length_c   1.000
_cell.angle_alpha   90.00
_cell.angle_beta   90.00
_cell.angle_gamma   90.00
#
_symmetry.space_group_name_H-M   'P 1'
#
loop_
_entity.id
_entity.type
_entity.pdbx_description
1 polymer ?
#
loop_
_entity_poly.entity_id
_entity_poly.type
_entity_poly.pdbx_seq_one_letter_code
_entity_poly.pdbx_strand_id
1 'polypeptide(L)'
;TDHGSYPEWSPDGKKIAFCSEKSGNWEIYVIDADGSNQVNLTNNPAHDMDPTWSPDGQKIAFDSDRDGNKEIYVMNADGSSAVNLTNNPASDRDPDWCCHALLVEEPLFKIIFKILLIVALIVISVIIIFSRHRTNSKS
;
A
#
# COMPACT_ATOMS: atom_id res chain seq x y z
N THR A 1 20.60 7.65 9.51
CA THR A 1 20.53 7.29 8.09
C THR A 1 19.38 8.09 7.54
N ASP A 2 19.66 8.98 6.60
CA ASP A 2 18.68 9.89 6.00
C ASP A 2 17.78 9.06 5.08
N HIS A 3 16.60 8.65 5.57
CA HIS A 3 15.66 7.80 4.84
C HIS A 3 14.77 8.60 3.88
N GLY A 4 14.86 9.94 3.90
CA GLY A 4 13.92 10.83 3.24
C GLY A 4 13.93 10.68 1.71
N SER A 5 15.07 10.78 1.04
CA SER A 5 15.05 10.96 -0.43
C SER A 5 14.92 9.66 -1.25
N TYR A 6 14.57 8.53 -0.64
CA TYR A 6 14.60 7.23 -1.32
C TYR A 6 13.27 6.91 -2.02
N PRO A 7 13.32 6.22 -3.17
CA PRO A 7 12.12 5.63 -3.73
C PRO A 7 11.55 4.57 -2.79
N GLU A 8 10.24 4.54 -2.65
CA GLU A 8 9.54 3.61 -1.77
C GLU A 8 8.48 2.81 -2.53
N TRP A 9 8.46 1.50 -2.28
CA TRP A 9 7.49 0.59 -2.89
C TRP A 9 6.14 0.70 -2.19
N SER A 10 5.06 0.68 -2.98
CA SER A 10 3.72 0.48 -2.43
C SER A 10 3.65 -0.87 -1.70
N PRO A 11 2.81 -1.01 -0.65
CA PRO A 11 2.72 -2.25 0.12
C PRO A 11 2.35 -3.49 -0.70
N ASP A 12 1.63 -3.29 -1.82
CA ASP A 12 1.26 -4.36 -2.76
C ASP A 12 2.31 -4.63 -3.86
N GLY A 13 3.43 -3.90 -3.85
CA GLY A 13 4.53 -4.02 -4.79
C GLY A 13 4.22 -3.58 -6.21
N LYS A 14 3.08 -2.94 -6.47
CA LYS A 14 2.67 -2.55 -7.83
C LYS A 14 3.18 -1.18 -8.26
N LYS A 15 3.57 -0.33 -7.32
CA LYS A 15 3.95 1.05 -7.58
C LYS A 15 5.19 1.44 -6.78
N ILE A 16 5.86 2.49 -7.26
CA ILE A 16 7.00 3.12 -6.59
C ILE A 16 6.68 4.61 -6.48
N ALA A 17 6.77 5.17 -5.27
CA ALA A 17 6.76 6.60 -5.02
C ALA A 17 8.20 7.12 -4.94
N PHE A 18 8.48 8.29 -5.50
CA PHE A 18 9.82 8.88 -5.48
C PHE A 18 9.77 10.40 -5.70
N CYS A 19 10.78 11.12 -5.21
CA CYS A 19 10.95 12.54 -5.46
C CYS A 19 11.75 12.82 -6.75
N SER A 20 11.38 13.85 -7.51
CA SER A 20 12.12 14.24 -8.72
C SER A 20 12.02 15.74 -9.00
N GLU A 21 13.13 16.36 -9.44
CA GLU A 21 13.20 17.78 -9.82
C GLU A 21 12.86 18.05 -11.30
N LYS A 22 12.41 17.04 -12.07
CA LYS A 22 12.23 17.20 -13.53
C LYS A 22 11.20 18.26 -13.94
N SER A 23 10.37 18.73 -13.00
CA SER A 23 9.37 19.79 -13.17
C SER A 23 9.87 21.19 -12.76
N GLY A 24 11.13 21.33 -12.31
CA GLY A 24 11.72 22.60 -11.89
C GLY A 24 11.79 22.81 -10.38
N ASN A 25 11.21 21.91 -9.60
CA ASN A 25 11.22 21.82 -8.14
C ASN A 25 11.04 20.36 -7.72
N TRP A 26 11.34 20.04 -6.46
CA TRP A 26 11.11 18.70 -5.89
C TRP A 26 9.62 18.41 -5.80
N GLU A 27 9.22 17.33 -6.47
CA GLU A 27 7.83 16.88 -6.56
C GLU A 27 7.76 15.36 -6.34
N ILE A 28 6.62 14.90 -5.84
CA ILE A 28 6.36 13.47 -5.62
C ILE A 28 5.74 12.87 -6.87
N TYR A 29 6.41 11.83 -7.36
CA TYR A 29 5.96 11.02 -8.49
C TYR A 29 5.60 9.62 -8.03
N VAL A 30 4.65 9.01 -8.74
CA VAL A 30 4.37 7.58 -8.66
C VAL A 30 4.50 6.96 -10.04
N ILE A 31 5.06 5.76 -10.10
CA ILE A 31 5.23 4.96 -11.32
C ILE A 31 4.80 3.53 -11.05
N ASP A 32 4.33 2.82 -12.08
CA ASP A 32 4.08 1.38 -11.97
C ASP A 32 5.41 0.62 -11.86
N ALA A 33 5.36 -0.56 -11.23
CA ALA A 33 6.53 -1.43 -11.01
C ALA A 33 7.26 -1.84 -12.30
N ASP A 34 6.55 -1.82 -13.43
CA ASP A 34 7.11 -2.11 -14.76
C ASP A 34 7.72 -0.87 -15.45
N GLY A 35 7.68 0.29 -14.78
CA GLY A 35 8.17 1.57 -15.29
C GLY A 35 7.17 2.35 -16.15
N SER A 36 5.93 1.88 -16.27
CA SER A 36 4.87 2.59 -16.98
C SER A 36 4.07 3.55 -16.09
N ASN A 37 3.17 4.33 -16.69
CA ASN A 37 2.19 5.18 -15.99
C ASN A 37 2.77 6.09 -14.89
N GLN A 38 3.89 6.74 -15.19
CA GLN A 38 4.48 7.73 -14.30
C GLN A 38 3.60 8.99 -14.21
N VAL A 39 3.24 9.42 -12.99
CA VAL A 39 2.36 10.56 -12.71
C VAL A 39 2.99 11.48 -11.66
N ASN A 40 2.87 12.81 -11.84
CA ASN A 40 3.19 13.81 -10.80
C ASN A 40 1.97 13.96 -9.87
N LEU A 41 2.12 13.71 -8.57
CA LEU A 41 1.01 13.76 -7.61
C LEU A 41 0.83 15.13 -6.96
N THR A 42 1.89 15.90 -6.74
CA THR A 42 1.85 17.11 -5.91
C THR A 42 1.80 18.42 -6.71
N ASN A 43 2.44 18.46 -7.87
CA ASN A 43 2.49 19.55 -8.87
C ASN A 43 2.11 20.96 -8.34
N ASN A 44 2.98 21.57 -7.55
CA ASN A 44 2.79 22.92 -6.99
C ASN A 44 4.14 23.66 -6.87
N PRO A 45 4.19 24.94 -6.44
CA PRO A 45 5.47 25.67 -6.38
C PRO A 45 6.43 25.28 -5.24
N ALA A 46 6.00 24.46 -4.28
CA ALA A 46 6.76 24.09 -3.08
C ALA A 46 7.69 22.89 -3.33
N HIS A 47 8.62 22.63 -2.42
CA HIS A 47 9.40 21.39 -2.42
C HIS A 47 8.67 20.32 -1.63
N ASP A 48 8.23 19.28 -2.34
CA ASP A 48 7.63 18.06 -1.78
C ASP A 48 8.63 16.90 -1.90
N MET A 49 8.99 16.31 -0.76
CA MET A 49 10.01 15.26 -0.69
C MET A 49 9.55 14.13 0.23
N ASP A 50 10.42 13.14 0.41
CA ASP A 50 10.28 12.11 1.42
C ASP A 50 8.93 11.37 1.45
N PRO A 51 8.47 10.82 0.29
CA PRO A 51 7.20 10.11 0.25
C PRO A 51 7.29 8.79 1.02
N THR A 52 6.30 8.53 1.87
CA THR A 52 6.06 7.24 2.51
C THR A 52 4.62 6.75 2.36
N TRP A 53 4.44 5.50 1.97
CA TRP A 53 3.18 4.81 1.78
C TRP A 53 2.63 4.37 3.14
N SER A 54 1.35 4.68 3.36
CA SER A 54 0.58 4.03 4.41
C SER A 54 0.55 2.50 4.23
N PRO A 55 0.46 1.71 5.33
CA PRO A 55 0.52 0.24 5.25
C PRO A 55 -0.59 -0.41 4.42
N ASP A 56 -1.72 0.28 4.25
CA ASP A 56 -2.84 -0.16 3.42
C ASP A 56 -2.73 0.30 1.95
N GLY A 57 -1.72 1.09 1.61
CA GLY A 57 -1.47 1.63 0.29
C GLY A 57 -2.48 2.69 -0.17
N GLN A 58 -3.33 3.21 0.72
CA GLN A 58 -4.37 4.18 0.33
C GLN A 58 -3.90 5.63 0.40
N LYS A 59 -2.84 5.89 1.16
CA LYS A 59 -2.30 7.22 1.43
C LYS A 59 -0.79 7.27 1.29
N ILE A 60 -0.30 8.49 1.06
CA ILE A 60 1.11 8.84 1.05
C ILE A 60 1.29 10.00 2.04
N ALA A 61 2.26 9.88 2.96
CA ALA A 61 2.75 11.01 3.75
C ALA A 61 4.04 11.54 3.14
N PHE A 62 4.32 12.82 3.32
CA PHE A 62 5.46 13.50 2.73
C PHE A 62 5.75 14.83 3.43
N ASP A 63 6.97 15.36 3.32
CA ASP A 63 7.26 16.72 3.79
C ASP A 63 7.03 17.75 2.67
N SER A 64 6.51 18.92 3.04
CA SER A 64 6.27 20.03 2.13
C SER A 64 6.64 21.35 2.78
N ASP A 65 7.20 22.30 2.01
CA ASP A 65 7.43 23.68 2.47
C ASP A 65 6.37 24.70 1.99
N ARG A 66 5.22 24.21 1.51
CA ARG A 66 4.17 25.05 0.91
C ARG A 66 3.56 26.11 1.85
N ASP A 67 3.67 25.90 3.16
CA ASP A 67 3.14 26.82 4.18
C ASP A 67 4.23 27.75 4.79
N GLY A 68 5.42 27.79 4.19
CA GLY A 68 6.52 28.70 4.57
C GLY A 68 7.57 28.08 5.50
N ASN A 69 7.32 26.88 6.01
CA ASN A 69 8.23 26.00 6.72
C ASN A 69 7.93 24.55 6.32
N LYS A 70 8.86 23.63 6.62
CA LYS A 70 8.67 22.21 6.34
C LYS A 70 7.66 21.60 7.30
N GLU A 71 6.66 20.92 6.75
CA GLU A 71 5.52 20.33 7.45
C GLU A 71 5.20 18.95 6.87
N ILE A 72 4.60 18.07 7.68
CA ILE A 72 4.13 16.76 7.22
C ILE A 72 2.74 16.88 6.61
N TYR A 73 2.62 16.46 5.36
CA TYR A 73 1.36 16.33 4.65
C TYR A 73 0.99 14.88 4.44
N VAL A 74 -0.31 14.63 4.31
CA VAL A 74 -0.86 13.35 3.84
C VAL A 74 -1.84 13.60 2.71
N MET A 75 -1.74 12.79 1.65
CA MET A 75 -2.66 12.75 0.53
C MET A 75 -3.15 11.34 0.25
N ASN A 76 -4.20 11.20 -0.55
CA ASN A 76 -4.58 9.92 -1.14
C ASN A 76 -3.50 9.45 -2.12
N ALA A 77 -3.40 8.14 -2.33
CA ALA A 77 -2.45 7.51 -3.24
C ALA A 77 -2.54 8.01 -4.71
N ASP A 78 -3.66 8.62 -5.08
CA ASP A 78 -3.89 9.22 -6.41
C ASP A 78 -3.50 10.71 -6.48
N GLY A 79 -2.92 11.26 -5.40
CA GLY A 79 -2.52 12.67 -5.28
C GLY A 79 -3.62 13.61 -4.79
N SER A 80 -4.86 13.12 -4.64
CA SER A 80 -5.96 13.97 -4.19
C SER A 80 -5.96 14.22 -2.68
N SER A 81 -6.66 15.27 -2.25
CA SER A 81 -6.97 15.53 -0.84
C SER A 81 -5.76 15.67 0.09
N ALA A 82 -4.71 16.37 -0.35
CA ALA A 82 -3.55 16.68 0.49
C ALA A 82 -3.95 17.58 1.69
N VAL A 83 -3.50 17.21 2.90
CA VAL A 83 -3.79 17.93 4.16
C VAL A 83 -2.51 18.03 5.00
N ASN A 84 -2.27 19.20 5.60
CA ASN A 84 -1.18 19.44 6.56
C ASN A 84 -1.51 18.81 7.92
N LEU A 85 -0.63 17.96 8.46
CA LEU A 85 -0.83 17.26 9.73
C LEU A 85 -0.13 17.90 10.94
N THR A 86 1.00 18.59 10.75
CA THR A 86 1.84 19.08 11.86
C THR A 86 1.73 20.58 12.13
N ASN A 87 1.30 21.36 11.13
CA ASN A 87 0.99 22.80 11.14
C ASN A 87 1.43 23.59 12.40
N ASN A 88 2.72 23.87 12.51
CA ASN A 88 3.29 24.63 13.61
C ASN A 88 4.54 25.43 13.16
N PRO A 89 5.10 26.35 13.96
CA PRO A 89 6.23 27.15 13.50
C PRO A 89 7.57 26.40 13.33
N ALA A 90 7.69 25.15 13.79
CA ALA A 90 8.90 24.34 13.68
C ALA A 90 8.95 23.61 12.33
N SER A 91 10.13 23.14 11.92
CA SER A 91 10.23 22.29 10.73
C SER A 91 10.05 20.82 11.10
N ASP A 92 9.08 20.18 10.47
CA ASP A 92 8.82 18.74 10.55
C ASP A 92 9.17 18.08 9.21
N ARG A 93 9.87 16.92 9.26
CA ARG A 93 10.44 16.22 8.09
C ARG A 93 10.46 14.72 8.32
N ASP A 94 10.85 13.97 7.29
CA ASP A 94 11.06 12.52 7.34
C ASP A 94 9.85 11.77 7.90
N PRO A 95 8.65 11.92 7.30
CA PRO A 95 7.50 11.16 7.75
C PRO A 95 7.75 9.66 7.56
N ASP A 96 7.32 8.87 8.53
CA ASP A 96 7.30 7.42 8.43
C ASP A 96 5.97 6.91 8.98
N TRP A 97 5.33 5.99 8.27
CA TRP A 97 4.16 5.26 8.76
C TRP A 97 4.55 4.09 9.68
N CYS A 98 5.81 3.95 10.09
CA CYS A 98 6.34 2.80 10.80
C CYS A 98 6.21 1.49 9.99
N CYS A 99 7.36 0.86 9.78
CA CYS A 99 7.42 -0.50 9.25
C CYS A 99 7.08 -1.55 10.34
N HIS A 100 5.81 -1.95 10.49
CA HIS A 100 5.53 -3.23 11.16
C HIS A 100 4.20 -3.89 10.76
N ALA A 101 4.28 -4.83 9.81
CA ALA A 101 3.36 -5.97 9.75
C ALA A 101 4.10 -7.24 9.30
N LEU A 102 5.24 -7.53 9.93
CA LEU A 102 5.75 -8.90 9.93
C LEU A 102 5.02 -9.65 11.05
N LEU A 103 3.96 -10.37 10.63
CA LEU A 103 3.14 -11.33 11.39
C LEU A 103 2.10 -10.74 12.36
N VAL A 104 0.98 -10.22 11.83
CA VAL A 104 -0.30 -10.33 12.54
C VAL A 104 -1.27 -11.06 11.61
N GLU A 105 -1.53 -12.31 12.00
CA GLU A 105 -2.48 -13.30 11.51
C GLU A 105 -3.27 -12.91 10.24
N GLU A 106 -3.11 -13.70 9.17
CA GLU A 106 -4.17 -13.85 8.16
C GLU A 106 -5.53 -13.77 8.85
N PRO A 107 -6.43 -12.84 8.48
CA PRO A 107 -7.65 -12.63 9.25
C PRO A 107 -8.31 -13.98 9.41
N LEU A 108 -8.50 -14.45 10.64
CA LEU A 108 -8.87 -15.83 10.96
C LEU A 108 -10.01 -16.35 10.06
N PHE A 109 -10.91 -15.46 9.61
CA PHE A 109 -11.90 -15.70 8.57
C PHE A 109 -11.34 -16.34 7.27
N LYS A 110 -10.23 -15.86 6.69
CA LYS A 110 -9.61 -16.42 5.47
C LYS A 110 -9.01 -17.81 5.71
N ILE A 111 -8.38 -18.03 6.86
CA ILE A 111 -7.87 -19.36 7.25
C ILE A 111 -9.02 -20.33 7.49
N ILE A 112 -10.02 -19.92 8.28
CA ILE A 112 -11.22 -20.71 8.57
C ILE A 112 -11.96 -21.03 7.28
N PHE A 113 -12.10 -20.07 6.36
CA PHE A 113 -12.73 -20.28 5.06
C PHE A 113 -11.95 -21.27 4.19
N LYS A 114 -10.61 -21.18 4.14
CA LYS A 114 -9.77 -22.17 3.44
C LYS A 114 -9.91 -23.56 4.06
N ILE A 115 -9.88 -23.69 5.38
CA ILE A 115 -10.05 -24.98 6.08
C ILE A 115 -11.45 -25.55 5.83
N LEU A 116 -12.49 -24.73 5.93
CA LEU A 116 -13.88 -25.15 5.69
C LEU A 116 -14.09 -25.61 4.24
N LEU A 117 -13.51 -24.91 3.27
CA LEU A 117 -13.56 -25.28 1.87
C LEU A 117 -12.85 -26.62 1.62
N ILE A 118 -11.67 -26.85 2.21
CA ILE A 118 -10.94 -28.12 2.11
C ILE A 118 -11.76 -29.26 2.74
N VAL A 119 -12.32 -29.07 3.92
CA VAL A 119 -13.17 -30.08 4.59
C VAL A 119 -14.42 -30.38 3.75
N ALA A 120 -15.08 -29.37 3.21
CA ALA A 120 -16.24 -29.55 2.34
C ALA A 120 -15.92 -30.38 1.09
N LEU A 121 -14.79 -30.09 0.43
CA LEU A 121 -14.34 -30.86 -0.74
C LEU A 121 -14.02 -32.32 -0.40
N ILE A 122 -13.41 -32.59 0.77
CA ILE A 122 -13.15 -33.96 1.23
C ILE A 122 -14.46 -34.70 1.49
N VAL A 123 -15.42 -34.07 2.18
CA VAL A 123 -16.74 -34.67 2.46
C VAL A 123 -17.49 -34.96 1.17
N ILE A 124 -17.52 -34.00 0.23
CA ILE A 124 -18.16 -34.18 -1.09
C ILE A 124 -17.51 -35.35 -1.84
N SER A 125 -16.17 -35.42 -1.85
CA SER A 125 -15.43 -36.51 -2.50
C SER A 125 -15.76 -37.87 -1.91
N VAL A 126 -15.83 -37.97 -0.58
CA VAL A 126 -16.21 -39.19 0.14
C VAL A 126 -17.65 -39.61 -0.19
N ILE A 127 -18.60 -38.67 -0.20
CA ILE A 127 -20.01 -38.94 -0.56
C ILE A 127 -20.10 -39.46 -2.00
N ILE A 128 -19.36 -38.86 -2.94
CA ILE A 128 -19.32 -39.30 -4.34
C ILE A 128 -18.76 -40.72 -4.45
N ILE A 129 -17.69 -41.04 -3.72
CA ILE A 129 -17.08 -42.38 -3.71
C ILE A 129 -18.08 -43.43 -3.18
N PHE A 130 -18.72 -43.17 -2.04
CA PHE A 130 -19.72 -44.09 -1.46
C PHE A 130 -20.96 -44.23 -2.35
N SER A 131 -21.40 -43.15 -2.99
CA SER A 131 -22.56 -43.18 -3.91
C SER A 131 -22.28 -44.04 -5.14
N ARG A 132 -21.06 -43.97 -5.70
CA ARG A 132 -20.63 -44.84 -6.81
C ARG A 132 -20.48 -46.31 -6.39
N HIS A 133 -20.12 -46.58 -5.14
CA HIS A 133 -20.00 -47.96 -4.67
C HIS A 133 -21.37 -48.62 -4.45
N ARG A 134 -22.36 -47.86 -3.96
CA ARG A 134 -23.76 -48.34 -3.81
C ARG A 134 -24.47 -48.66 -5.12
N THR A 135 -24.11 -48.00 -6.22
CA THR A 135 -24.69 -48.30 -7.55
C THR A 135 -24.08 -49.54 -8.19
N ASN A 136 -22.82 -49.86 -7.86
CA ASN A 136 -22.10 -51.00 -8.44
C ASN A 136 -22.34 -52.33 -7.69
N SER A 137 -22.89 -52.29 -6.48
CA SER A 137 -23.20 -53.51 -5.69
C SER A 137 -24.62 -54.07 -5.94
N LYS A 138 -25.35 -53.54 -6.93
CA LYS A 138 -26.74 -53.93 -7.26
C LYS A 138 -26.91 -54.52 -8.67
N SER A 139 -25.82 -54.86 -9.36
CA SER A 139 -25.81 -55.65 -10.60
C SER A 139 -25.24 -57.03 -10.34
#